data_AF-A0A6B1E508-F1
#
_entry.id   AF-A0A6B1E508-F1
#
_cell.length_a   1.000
_cell.length_b   1.000
_cell.length_c   1.000
_cell.angle_alpha   90.00
_cell.angle_beta   90.00
_cell.angle_gamma   90.00
#
_symmetry.space_group_name_H-M   'P 1'
#
loop_
_entity.id
_entity.type
_entity.pdbx_description
1 polymer ?
#
loop_
_entity_poly.entity_id
_entity_poly.type
_entity_poly.pdbx_seq_one_letter_code
_entity_poly.pdbx_strand_id
1 'polypeptide(L)'
;MSESGDKVQSGLQQHLQEERERLQQDIELLRQQVEAKEWRLTHVIALLDGSAPAPGTAPAQKRRRSPGTSTATWQLLEMAVEVLRERNGEPMHYRDLADELVRRGAIIHGKDPASGLVSRMTQDDARRDEEERRFVRPTSKGFYALREDYPNARNVGAKRRRRNASD
;
A
#
# COMPACT_ATOMS: atom_id res chain seq x y z
N MET A 1 56.99 21.31 -7.63
CA MET A 1 56.13 20.17 -8.05
C MET A 1 55.23 19.69 -6.89
N SER A 2 54.74 20.59 -6.01
CA SER A 2 53.99 20.18 -4.81
C SER A 2 52.47 20.43 -4.89
N GLU A 3 51.98 21.20 -5.86
CA GLU A 3 50.56 21.60 -5.92
C GLU A 3 49.59 20.50 -6.40
N SER A 4 50.10 19.44 -7.05
CA SER A 4 49.25 18.34 -7.52
C SER A 4 48.91 17.31 -6.44
N GLY A 5 49.72 17.21 -5.38
CA GLY A 5 49.47 16.28 -4.27
C GLY A 5 48.33 16.75 -3.35
N ASP A 6 48.32 18.05 -3.03
CA ASP A 6 47.33 18.64 -2.12
C ASP A 6 45.90 18.64 -2.70
N LYS A 7 45.76 18.83 -4.02
CA LYS A 7 44.45 18.80 -4.69
C LYS A 7 43.83 17.40 -4.69
N VAL A 8 44.66 16.37 -4.86
CA VAL A 8 44.19 14.97 -4.85
C VAL A 8 43.82 14.53 -3.43
N GLN A 9 44.61 14.92 -2.43
CA GLN A 9 44.28 14.64 -1.02
C GLN A 9 43.02 15.37 -0.56
N SER A 10 42.84 16.63 -0.97
CA SER A 10 41.64 17.42 -0.64
C SER A 10 40.38 16.83 -1.28
N GLY A 11 40.42 16.41 -2.54
CA GLY A 11 39.29 15.77 -3.21
C GLY A 11 38.87 14.44 -2.58
N LEU A 12 39.85 13.62 -2.16
CA LEU A 12 39.56 12.37 -1.45
C LEU A 12 38.96 12.61 -0.06
N GLN A 13 39.44 13.62 0.67
CA GLN A 13 38.88 13.99 1.97
C GLN A 13 37.43 14.48 1.85
N GLN A 14 37.13 15.31 0.85
CA GLN A 14 35.78 15.79 0.59
C GLN A 14 34.83 14.64 0.24
N HIS A 15 35.24 13.73 -0.65
CA HIS A 15 34.42 12.58 -1.02
C HIS A 15 34.10 11.67 0.18
N LEU A 16 35.10 11.40 1.02
CA LEU A 16 34.91 10.61 2.24
C LEU A 16 34.03 11.33 3.28
N GLN A 17 34.07 12.66 3.33
CA GLN A 17 33.17 13.44 4.19
C GLN A 17 31.72 13.37 3.70
N GLU A 18 31.49 13.55 2.41
CA GLU A 18 30.15 13.42 1.81
C GLU A 18 29.57 12.01 2.02
N GLU A 19 30.39 10.97 1.83
CA GLU A 19 29.98 9.59 2.07
C GLU A 19 29.65 9.35 3.55
N ARG A 20 30.43 9.92 4.47
CA ARG A 20 30.16 9.84 5.91
C ARG A 20 28.84 10.54 6.27
N GLU A 21 28.57 11.71 5.71
CA GLU A 21 27.32 12.44 5.96
C GLU A 21 26.10 11.68 5.42
N ARG A 22 26.21 11.10 4.22
CA ARG A 22 25.16 10.26 3.66
C ARG A 22 24.88 9.05 4.55
N LEU A 23 25.92 8.34 4.99
CA LEU A 23 25.78 7.18 5.89
C LEU A 23 25.18 7.59 7.24
N GLN A 24 25.51 8.78 7.75
CA GLN A 24 24.91 9.30 8.98
C GLN A 24 23.41 9.59 8.82
N GLN A 25 22.99 10.12 7.68
CA GLN A 25 21.56 10.34 7.38
C GLN A 25 20.81 9.00 7.27
N ASP A 26 21.41 8.01 6.62
CA ASP A 26 20.81 6.67 6.49
C ASP A 26 20.68 5.97 7.85
N ILE A 27 21.69 6.10 8.72
CA ILE A 27 21.65 5.57 10.09
C ILE A 27 20.52 6.23 10.88
N GLU A 28 20.34 7.54 10.76
CA GLU A 28 19.28 8.26 11.47
C GLU A 28 17.89 7.83 10.98
N LEU A 29 17.71 7.70 9.67
CA LEU A 29 16.46 7.19 9.08
C LEU A 29 16.15 5.77 9.59
N LEU A 30 17.16 4.88 9.59
CA LEU A 30 17.01 3.51 10.06
C LEU A 30 16.69 3.46 11.56
N ARG A 31 17.28 4.32 12.38
CA ARG A 31 16.96 4.43 13.81
C ARG A 31 15.50 4.81 14.04
N GLN A 32 15.00 5.81 13.31
CA GLN A 32 13.59 6.21 13.38
C GLN A 32 12.65 5.08 12.95
N GLN A 33 13.04 4.30 11.95
CA GLN A 33 12.26 3.12 11.53
C GLN A 33 12.26 2.02 12.58
N VAL A 34 13.40 1.78 13.24
CA VAL A 34 13.51 0.80 14.34
C VAL A 34 12.63 1.23 15.50
N GLU A 35 12.72 2.48 15.95
CA GLU A 35 11.90 3.00 17.06
C GLU A 35 10.39 2.88 16.75
N ALA A 36 9.97 3.23 15.53
CA ALA A 36 8.59 3.09 15.10
C ALA A 36 8.11 1.62 15.10
N LYS A 37 8.98 0.69 14.72
CA LYS A 37 8.68 -0.76 14.74
C LYS A 37 8.65 -1.31 16.16
N GLU A 38 9.56 -0.88 17.03
CA GLU A 38 9.61 -1.25 18.45
C GLU A 38 8.37 -0.76 19.20
N TRP A 39 7.95 0.48 18.95
CA TRP A 39 6.72 1.02 19.50
C TRP A 39 5.51 0.18 19.07
N ARG A 40 5.43 -0.17 17.78
CA ARG A 40 4.35 -1.01 17.25
C ARG A 40 4.38 -2.42 17.83
N LEU A 41 5.57 -3.00 18.01
CA LEU A 41 5.74 -4.31 18.61
C LEU A 41 5.25 -4.32 20.05
N THR A 42 5.66 -3.31 20.84
CA THR A 42 5.20 -3.13 22.23
C THR A 42 3.68 -3.02 22.30
N HIS A 43 3.08 -2.26 21.39
CA HIS A 43 1.63 -2.12 21.31
C HIS A 43 0.93 -3.45 20.97
N VAL A 44 1.49 -4.23 20.04
CA VAL A 44 0.95 -5.55 19.67
C VAL A 44 1.08 -6.54 20.84
N ILE A 45 2.21 -6.55 21.54
CA ILE A 45 2.43 -7.39 22.73
C ILE A 45 1.40 -7.04 23.82
N ALA A 46 1.18 -5.75 24.11
CA ALA A 46 0.17 -5.33 25.09
C ALA A 46 -1.26 -5.75 24.72
N LEU A 47 -1.59 -5.79 23.43
CA LEU A 47 -2.88 -6.28 22.94
C LEU A 47 -3.03 -7.80 23.05
N LEU A 48 -1.93 -8.54 22.89
CA LEU A 48 -1.92 -10.01 22.98
C LEU A 48 -1.90 -10.51 24.44
N ASP A 49 -1.18 -9.81 25.32
CA ASP A 49 -1.06 -10.17 26.75
C ASP A 49 -2.27 -9.73 27.59
N GLY A 50 -3.27 -9.07 26.99
CA GLY A 50 -4.48 -8.62 27.67
C GLY A 50 -4.26 -7.52 28.72
N SER A 51 -3.02 -7.07 28.90
CA SER A 51 -2.64 -5.97 29.79
C SER A 51 -2.65 -4.68 29.00
N ALA A 52 -3.85 -4.12 28.78
CA ALA A 52 -4.01 -2.78 28.27
C ALA A 52 -3.49 -1.79 29.34
N PRO A 53 -2.43 -0.99 29.09
CA PRO A 53 -2.14 0.14 29.96
C PRO A 53 -3.34 1.10 29.90
N ALA A 54 -3.82 1.49 31.08
CA ALA A 54 -5.09 2.16 31.29
C ALA A 54 -5.29 3.39 30.37
N PRO A 55 -6.51 3.58 29.80
CA PRO A 55 -6.81 4.67 28.89
C PRO A 55 -7.03 5.96 29.68
N GLY A 56 -5.96 6.73 29.86
CA GLY A 56 -6.02 8.06 30.47
C GLY A 56 -5.53 9.12 29.49
N THR A 57 -6.45 9.98 29.06
CA THR A 57 -6.22 11.27 28.35
C THR A 57 -5.72 11.23 26.90
N ALA A 58 -6.63 10.99 25.95
CA ALA A 58 -6.59 11.72 24.68
C ALA A 58 -8.03 12.00 24.21
N PRO A 59 -8.35 13.24 23.78
CA PRO A 59 -9.72 13.66 23.52
C PRO A 59 -10.26 12.98 22.27
N ALA A 60 -11.59 12.85 22.22
CA ALA A 60 -12.36 12.31 21.10
C ALA A 60 -11.95 12.95 19.75
N GLN A 61 -10.92 12.38 19.12
CA GLN A 61 -10.51 12.73 17.77
C GLN A 61 -11.36 11.91 16.82
N LYS A 62 -12.27 12.60 16.14
CA LYS A 62 -12.88 12.18 14.86
C LYS A 62 -11.87 11.34 14.09
N ARG A 63 -12.20 10.07 13.86
CA ARG A 63 -11.41 9.03 13.18
C ARG A 63 -10.63 9.62 11.99
N ARG A 64 -9.42 10.16 12.23
CA ARG A 64 -8.49 10.55 11.17
C ARG A 64 -7.90 9.24 10.69
N ARG A 65 -8.23 8.88 9.44
CA ARG A 65 -7.68 7.70 8.78
C ARG A 65 -6.15 7.77 8.88
N SER A 66 -5.56 6.79 9.55
CA SER A 66 -4.12 6.71 9.75
C SER A 66 -3.39 6.66 8.40
N PRO A 67 -2.35 7.50 8.17
CA PRO A 67 -1.67 7.59 6.86
C PRO A 67 -0.92 6.30 6.47
N GLY A 68 -0.58 5.45 7.43
CA GLY A 68 0.13 4.18 7.19
C GLY A 68 -0.69 3.08 6.50
N THR A 69 -1.96 3.32 6.19
CA THR A 69 -2.82 2.34 5.49
C THR A 69 -2.60 2.36 3.97
N SER A 70 -2.11 3.48 3.40
CA SER A 70 -2.07 3.63 1.94
C SER A 70 -1.00 2.76 1.29
N THR A 71 0.21 2.66 1.87
CA THR A 71 1.31 1.87 1.27
C THR A 71 1.00 0.38 1.23
N ALA A 72 0.51 -0.20 2.33
CA ALA A 72 0.12 -1.62 2.39
C ALA A 72 -1.11 -1.91 1.51
N THR A 73 -2.01 -0.93 1.34
CA THR A 73 -3.14 -1.06 0.41
C THR A 73 -2.67 -1.02 -1.03
N TRP A 74 -1.73 -0.13 -1.35
CA TRP A 74 -1.15 -0.02 -2.68
C TRP A 74 -0.38 -1.29 -3.05
N GLN A 75 0.49 -1.78 -2.17
CA GLN A 75 1.22 -3.04 -2.38
C GLN A 75 0.29 -4.23 -2.64
N LEU A 76 -0.81 -4.34 -1.87
CA LEU A 76 -1.81 -5.38 -2.10
C LEU A 76 -2.46 -5.27 -3.49
N LEU A 77 -2.77 -4.05 -3.93
CA LEU A 77 -3.37 -3.83 -5.25
C LEU A 77 -2.37 -4.08 -6.38
N GLU A 78 -1.09 -3.75 -6.21
CA GLU A 78 -0.04 -4.09 -7.18
C GLU A 78 0.11 -5.60 -7.33
N MET A 79 0.17 -6.35 -6.21
CA MET A 79 0.20 -7.81 -6.27
C MET A 79 -1.04 -8.37 -6.97
N ALA A 80 -2.22 -7.76 -6.76
CA ALA A 80 -3.43 -8.16 -7.47
C ALA A 80 -3.36 -7.89 -8.97
N VAL A 81 -2.67 -6.81 -9.38
CA VAL A 81 -2.42 -6.52 -10.79
C VAL A 81 -1.49 -7.57 -11.40
N GLU A 82 -0.40 -7.91 -10.72
CA GLU A 82 0.54 -8.94 -11.18
C GLU A 82 -0.14 -10.29 -11.40
N VAL A 83 -0.93 -10.76 -10.42
CA VAL A 83 -1.68 -12.01 -10.53
C VAL A 83 -2.65 -11.99 -11.72
N LEU A 84 -3.36 -10.89 -11.94
CA LEU A 84 -4.29 -10.77 -13.06
C LEU A 84 -3.56 -10.64 -14.41
N ARG A 85 -2.38 -10.03 -14.43
CA ARG A 85 -1.56 -9.92 -15.66
C ARG A 85 -1.02 -11.28 -16.10
N GLU A 86 -0.61 -12.13 -15.16
CA GLU A 86 -0.20 -13.51 -15.44
C GLU A 86 -1.30 -14.37 -16.07
N ARG A 87 -2.56 -13.96 -15.90
CA ARG A 87 -3.74 -14.64 -16.47
C ARG A 87 -4.04 -14.24 -17.92
N ASN A 88 -3.25 -13.33 -18.50
CA ASN A 88 -3.31 -12.96 -19.91
C ASN A 88 -4.74 -12.59 -20.40
N GLY A 89 -5.41 -11.74 -19.61
CA GLY A 89 -6.77 -11.26 -19.91
C GLY A 89 -7.91 -12.13 -19.37
N GLU A 90 -7.64 -13.29 -18.74
CA GLU A 90 -8.72 -14.12 -18.18
C GLU A 90 -9.20 -13.61 -16.80
N PRO A 91 -10.49 -13.22 -16.66
CA PRO A 91 -11.03 -12.74 -15.39
C PRO A 91 -10.95 -13.80 -14.29
N MET A 92 -10.49 -13.42 -13.10
CA MET A 92 -10.35 -14.31 -11.95
C MET A 92 -11.44 -14.04 -10.91
N HIS A 93 -11.95 -15.08 -10.27
CA HIS A 93 -12.90 -14.93 -9.18
C HIS A 93 -12.21 -14.32 -7.94
N TYR A 94 -12.87 -13.38 -7.27
CA TYR A 94 -12.26 -12.62 -6.17
C TYR A 94 -11.76 -13.47 -4.99
N ARG A 95 -12.36 -14.65 -4.77
CA ARG A 95 -11.90 -15.60 -3.75
C ARG A 95 -10.57 -16.23 -4.15
N ASP A 96 -10.50 -16.76 -5.37
CA ASP A 96 -9.29 -17.38 -5.90
C ASP A 96 -8.15 -16.37 -5.97
N LEU A 97 -8.46 -15.12 -6.34
CA LEU A 97 -7.51 -14.02 -6.33
C LEU A 97 -7.00 -13.72 -4.91
N ALA A 98 -7.88 -13.70 -3.91
CA ALA A 98 -7.48 -13.50 -2.51
C ALA A 98 -6.61 -14.65 -1.99
N ASP A 99 -6.96 -15.89 -2.32
CA ASP A 99 -6.20 -17.08 -1.93
C ASP A 99 -4.81 -17.10 -2.59
N GLU A 100 -4.72 -16.70 -3.86
CA GLU A 100 -3.46 -16.54 -4.57
C GLU A 100 -2.57 -15.47 -3.92
N LEU A 101 -3.15 -14.31 -3.58
CA LEU A 101 -2.42 -13.22 -2.93
C LEU A 101 -1.90 -13.64 -1.55
N VAL A 102 -2.71 -14.33 -0.76
CA VAL A 102 -2.28 -14.87 0.54
C VAL A 102 -1.17 -15.90 0.35
N ARG A 103 -1.25 -16.78 -0.66
CA ARG A 103 -0.20 -17.74 -0.98
C ARG A 103 1.13 -17.06 -1.35
N ARG A 104 1.07 -15.89 -1.98
CA ARG A 104 2.23 -15.04 -2.32
C ARG A 104 2.72 -14.17 -1.16
N GLY A 105 2.16 -14.33 0.05
CA GLY A 105 2.57 -13.61 1.26
C GLY A 105 1.89 -12.27 1.47
N ALA A 106 0.82 -11.95 0.73
CA ALA A 106 0.06 -10.74 0.94
C ALA A 106 -0.72 -10.79 2.27
N ILE A 107 -0.62 -9.73 3.07
CA ILE A 107 -1.40 -9.59 4.30
C ILE A 107 -2.70 -8.83 3.99
N ILE A 108 -3.81 -9.56 4.00
CA ILE A 108 -5.13 -8.97 3.78
C ILE A 108 -5.87 -8.84 5.12
N HIS A 109 -6.04 -7.61 5.58
CA HIS A 109 -6.73 -7.34 6.84
C HIS A 109 -8.26 -7.41 6.68
N GLY A 110 -8.93 -8.14 7.56
CA GLY A 110 -10.39 -8.24 7.64
C GLY A 110 -10.85 -9.55 8.30
N LYS A 111 -12.15 -9.69 8.54
CA LYS A 111 -12.76 -10.97 8.98
C LYS A 111 -12.66 -12.04 7.89
N ASP A 112 -12.69 -11.61 6.64
CA ASP A 112 -12.55 -12.44 5.44
C ASP A 112 -11.60 -11.73 4.46
N PRO A 113 -10.45 -12.33 4.10
CA PRO A 113 -9.51 -11.80 3.12
C PRO A 113 -10.17 -11.43 1.80
N ALA A 114 -11.08 -12.27 1.29
CA ALA A 114 -11.74 -12.04 0.01
C ALA A 114 -12.61 -10.78 0.02
N SER A 115 -13.40 -10.59 1.09
CA SER A 115 -14.19 -9.37 1.30
C SER A 115 -13.30 -8.11 1.46
N GLY A 116 -12.16 -8.24 2.15
CA GLY A 116 -11.19 -7.17 2.31
C GLY A 116 -10.59 -6.71 0.98
N LEU A 117 -10.22 -7.66 0.12
CA LEU A 117 -9.72 -7.41 -1.22
C LEU A 117 -10.77 -6.71 -2.09
N VAL A 118 -11.99 -7.26 -2.15
CA VAL A 118 -13.10 -6.69 -2.93
C VAL A 118 -13.38 -5.24 -2.55
N SER A 119 -13.35 -4.93 -1.25
CA SER A 119 -13.59 -3.57 -0.76
C SER A 119 -12.55 -2.58 -1.28
N ARG A 120 -11.27 -2.99 -1.35
CA ARG A 120 -10.16 -2.16 -1.84
C ARG A 120 -10.21 -2.00 -3.36
N MET A 121 -10.41 -3.09 -4.10
CA MET A 121 -10.53 -3.05 -5.57
C MET A 121 -11.74 -2.21 -6.02
N THR A 122 -12.85 -2.29 -5.28
CA THR A 122 -14.04 -1.48 -5.58
C THR A 122 -13.81 0.01 -5.30
N GLN A 123 -12.97 0.37 -4.33
CA GLN A 123 -12.58 1.77 -4.11
C GLN A 123 -11.70 2.30 -5.24
N ASP A 124 -10.80 1.47 -5.77
CA ASP A 124 -9.95 1.81 -6.92
C ASP A 124 -10.80 2.01 -8.20
N ASP A 125 -11.76 1.13 -8.45
CA ASP A 125 -12.75 1.27 -9.54
C ASP A 125 -13.67 2.50 -9.36
N ALA A 126 -13.92 2.93 -8.13
CA ALA A 126 -14.75 4.11 -7.84
C ALA A 126 -14.00 5.45 -8.00
N ARG A 127 -12.72 5.44 -8.37
CA ARG A 127 -11.96 6.67 -8.66
C ARG A 127 -12.59 7.46 -9.80
N ARG A 128 -12.43 8.79 -9.75
CA ARG A 128 -13.11 9.71 -10.67
C ARG A 128 -12.50 9.64 -12.07
N ASP A 129 -11.18 9.54 -12.11
CA ASP A 129 -10.39 9.53 -13.32
C ASP A 129 -10.32 8.10 -13.89
N GLU A 130 -10.60 7.99 -15.18
CA GLU A 130 -10.70 6.69 -15.87
C GLU A 130 -9.35 6.02 -16.03
N GLU A 131 -8.29 6.81 -16.22
CA GLU A 131 -6.89 6.37 -16.31
C GLU A 131 -6.37 5.73 -15.01
N GLU A 132 -6.97 6.06 -13.86
CA GLU A 132 -6.58 5.49 -12.57
C GLU A 132 -7.33 4.19 -12.22
N ARG A 133 -8.35 3.80 -12.99
CA ARG A 133 -9.15 2.60 -12.71
C ARG A 133 -8.47 1.37 -13.27
N ARG A 134 -7.74 0.65 -12.44
CA ARG A 134 -6.97 -0.53 -12.86
C ARG A 134 -7.82 -1.80 -13.01
N PHE A 135 -8.91 -1.90 -12.25
CA PHE A 135 -9.73 -3.10 -12.19
C PHE A 135 -11.09 -2.92 -12.87
N VAL A 136 -11.60 -4.00 -13.45
CA VAL A 136 -12.95 -4.06 -14.01
C VAL A 136 -13.59 -5.41 -13.75
N ARG A 137 -14.93 -5.45 -13.73
CA ARG A 137 -15.72 -6.69 -13.72
C ARG A 137 -16.39 -6.84 -15.09
N PRO A 138 -15.77 -7.55 -16.05
CA PRO A 138 -16.22 -7.54 -17.45
C PRO A 138 -17.37 -8.51 -17.73
N THR A 139 -17.42 -9.65 -17.03
CA THR A 139 -18.33 -10.76 -17.35
C THR A 139 -19.47 -10.88 -16.34
N SER A 140 -19.15 -11.12 -15.07
CA SER A 140 -20.15 -11.40 -14.03
C SER A 140 -19.73 -10.87 -12.67
N LYS A 141 -20.69 -10.81 -11.74
CA LYS A 141 -20.42 -10.39 -10.35
C LYS A 141 -19.41 -11.35 -9.72
N GLY A 142 -18.36 -10.80 -9.13
CA GLY A 142 -17.32 -11.56 -8.44
C GLY A 142 -16.09 -11.89 -9.29
N PHE A 143 -16.12 -11.63 -10.60
CA PHE A 143 -14.95 -11.82 -11.47
C PHE A 143 -14.29 -10.49 -11.77
N TYR A 144 -12.99 -10.43 -11.55
CA TYR A 144 -12.17 -9.25 -11.75
C TYR A 144 -11.13 -9.50 -12.84
N ALA A 145 -10.86 -8.47 -13.63
CA ALA A 145 -9.82 -8.42 -14.65
C ALA A 145 -9.16 -7.04 -14.64
N LEU A 146 -8.07 -6.90 -15.40
CA LEU A 146 -7.45 -5.60 -15.62
C LEU A 146 -8.24 -4.80 -16.66
N ARG A 147 -8.26 -3.48 -16.48
CA ARG A 147 -8.88 -2.55 -17.43
C ARG A 147 -8.19 -2.56 -18.79
N GLU A 148 -6.88 -2.78 -18.82
CA GLU A 148 -6.08 -2.82 -20.06
C GLU A 148 -6.54 -3.92 -21.03
N ASP A 149 -6.97 -5.07 -20.49
CA ASP A 149 -7.51 -6.19 -21.28
C ASP A 149 -8.96 -5.96 -21.73
N TYR A 150 -9.67 -5.01 -21.11
CA TYR A 150 -11.10 -4.77 -21.28
C TYR A 150 -11.44 -3.27 -21.33
N PRO A 151 -10.91 -2.52 -22.33
CA PRO A 151 -11.02 -1.06 -22.37
C PRO A 151 -12.48 -0.59 -22.44
N ASN A 152 -13.32 -1.31 -23.19
CA ASN A 152 -14.73 -0.94 -23.42
C ASN A 152 -15.71 -1.63 -22.45
N ALA A 153 -15.23 -2.44 -21.50
CA ALA A 153 -16.12 -3.21 -20.65
C ALA A 153 -16.83 -2.32 -19.61
N ARG A 154 -18.16 -2.43 -19.57
CA ARG A 154 -18.96 -1.86 -18.49
C ARG A 154 -18.78 -2.69 -17.23
N ASN A 155 -18.54 -2.02 -16.11
CA ASN A 155 -18.41 -2.70 -14.83
C ASN A 155 -19.79 -3.23 -14.38
N VAL A 156 -19.94 -4.56 -14.36
CA VAL A 156 -21.17 -5.19 -13.91
C VAL A 156 -21.38 -4.97 -12.41
N GLY A 157 -22.56 -4.48 -12.03
CA GLY A 157 -22.89 -4.17 -10.64
C GLY A 157 -22.49 -2.78 -10.15
N ALA A 158 -22.00 -1.89 -11.02
CA ALA A 158 -21.84 -0.48 -10.68
C ALA A 158 -23.20 0.13 -10.28
N LYS A 159 -23.32 0.59 -9.02
CA LYS A 159 -24.51 1.33 -8.58
C LYS A 159 -24.56 2.65 -9.36
N ARG A 160 -25.59 2.83 -10.17
CA ARG A 160 -25.91 4.09 -10.85
C ARG A 160 -26.04 5.16 -9.76
N ARG A 161 -25.03 6.01 -9.58
CA ARG A 161 -25.09 7.14 -8.64
C ARG A 161 -26.25 8.02 -9.09
N ARG A 162 -27.36 7.99 -8.34
CA ARG A 162 -28.42 9.00 -8.49
C ARG A 162 -27.76 10.33 -8.14
N ARG A 163 -27.53 11.16 -9.16
CA ARG A 163 -27.21 12.57 -8.95
C ARG A 163 -28.48 13.15 -8.31
N ASN A 164 -28.39 13.50 -7.03
CA ASN A 164 -29.41 14.35 -6.43
C ASN A 164 -29.27 15.69 -7.17
N ALA A 165 -30.21 15.97 -8.07
CA ALA A 165 -30.45 17.31 -8.54
C ALA A 165 -31.03 18.07 -7.34
N SER A 166 -30.25 18.99 -6.79
CA SER A 166 -30.78 20.01 -5.91
C SER A 166 -31.35 21.10 -6.82
N ASP A 167 -32.65 21.31 -6.67
CA ASP A 167 -33.45 22.43 -7.20
C ASP A 167 -33.02 23.75 -6.52
#